data_AF-A0AAU5L4T3-F1
#
_entry.id   AF-A0AAU5L4T3-F1
#
_cell.length_a   1.000
_cell.length_b   1.000
_cell.length_c   1.000
_cell.angle_alpha   90.00
_cell.angle_beta   90.00
_cell.angle_gamma   90.00
#
_symmetry.space_group_name_H-M   'P 1'
#
loop_
_entity.id
_entity.type
_entity.pdbx_description
1 polymer ?
#
loop_
_entity_poly.entity_id
_entity_poly.type
_entity_poly.pdbx_seq_one_letter_code
_entity_poly.pdbx_strand_id
1 'polypeptide(L)' 'MPAEHAHASAAGTTVVPGGQVVLLGDNPAFSTDSRLWGAVPATSIVGVVLDGVPLRG' A
#
# COMPACT_ATOMS: atom_id res chain seq x y z
N MET A 1 -2.70 22.62 -6.12
CA MET A 1 -1.59 21.93 -5.43
C MET A 1 -1.36 20.62 -6.15
N PRO A 2 -0.31 20.44 -6.98
CA PRO A 2 -0.02 19.11 -7.48
C PRO A 2 0.71 18.34 -6.37
N ALA A 3 0.17 17.20 -5.96
CA ALA A 3 0.93 16.22 -5.20
C ALA A 3 1.99 15.67 -6.14
N GLU A 4 3.24 16.03 -5.89
CA GLU A 4 4.40 15.55 -6.60
C GLU A 4 4.51 14.03 -6.46
N HIS A 5 4.50 13.35 -7.61
CA HIS A 5 4.78 11.93 -7.72
C HIS A 5 6.20 11.66 -7.21
N ALA A 6 6.35 11.12 -6.00
CA ALA A 6 7.65 10.66 -5.54
C ALA A 6 7.97 9.32 -6.22
N HIS A 7 8.81 9.38 -7.25
CA HIS A 7 9.34 8.25 -8.00
C HIS A 7 10.69 7.77 -7.42
N ALA A 8 10.93 6.46 -7.56
CA ALA A 8 12.16 5.69 -7.31
C ALA A 8 12.34 5.04 -5.92
N SER A 9 11.84 3.82 -5.78
CA SER A 9 12.36 2.84 -4.82
C SER A 9 13.71 2.31 -5.33
N ALA A 10 14.79 3.04 -5.07
CA ALA A 10 16.14 2.47 -5.09
C ALA A 10 16.28 1.51 -3.89
N ALA A 11 16.96 0.37 -4.10
CA ALA A 11 17.16 -0.67 -3.10
C ALA A 11 17.70 -0.09 -1.76
N GLY A 12 16.80 0.11 -0.81
CA GLY A 12 17.07 0.71 0.49
C GLY A 12 15.81 0.75 1.34
N THR A 13 15.97 0.70 2.66
CA THR A 13 14.86 0.84 3.61
C THR A 13 14.22 2.22 3.43
N THR A 14 12.96 2.25 2.99
CA THR A 14 12.19 3.49 2.89
C THR A 14 11.47 3.74 4.20
N VAL A 15 11.65 4.92 4.79
CA VAL A 15 10.92 5.34 6.00
C VAL A 15 9.52 5.80 5.59
N VAL A 16 8.49 5.24 6.22
CA VAL A 16 7.10 5.64 5.99
C VAL A 16 6.85 6.99 6.68
N PRO A 17 6.37 8.02 5.96
CA PRO A 17 6.04 9.30 6.57
C PRO A 17 4.95 9.16 7.66
N GLY A 18 4.98 10.04 8.65
CA GLY A 18 3.94 10.09 9.69
C GLY A 18 2.55 10.27 9.08
N GLY A 19 1.57 9.52 9.59
CA GLY A 19 0.19 9.56 9.08
C GLY A 19 -0.02 8.81 7.76
N GLN A 20 1.00 8.13 7.24
CA GLN A 20 0.89 7.26 6.08
C GLN A 20 1.09 5.78 6.43
N VAL A 21 0.68 4.92 5.51
CA VAL A 21 0.83 3.47 5.59
C VAL A 21 1.29 2.91 4.24
N VAL A 22 2.05 1.82 4.28
CA VAL A 22 2.43 1.03 3.10
C VAL A 22 1.47 -0.16 3.02
N LEU A 23 0.79 -0.31 1.88
CA LEU A 23 -0.04 -1.48 1.60
C LEU A 23 0.76 -2.43 0.72
N LEU A 24 0.81 -3.70 1.11
CA LEU A 24 1.40 -4.77 0.34
C LEU A 24 0.34 -5.84 0.12
N GLY A 25 0.18 -6.27 -1.13
CA GLY A 25 -0.65 -7.42 -1.44
C GLY A 25 0.12 -8.73 -1.21
N ASP A 26 -0.58 -9.73 -0.70
CA ASP A 26 -0.05 -11.07 -0.41
C ASP A 26 0.38 -11.85 -1.66
N ASN A 27 -0.02 -11.39 -2.86
CA ASN A 27 0.43 -11.95 -4.13
C ASN A 27 1.37 -10.97 -4.86
N PRO A 28 2.67 -10.91 -4.49
CA PRO A 28 3.64 -9.97 -5.05
C PRO A 28 3.69 -9.90 -6.57
N ALA A 29 3.57 -11.04 -7.25
CA ALA A 29 3.70 -11.10 -8.69
C ALA A 29 2.53 -10.44 -9.44
N PHE A 30 1.40 -10.24 -8.76
CA PHE A 30 0.16 -9.72 -9.35
C PHE A 30 -0.47 -8.55 -8.57
N SER A 31 0.23 -8.02 -7.56
CA SER A 31 -0.26 -6.92 -6.74
C SER A 31 0.19 -5.58 -7.30
N THR A 32 -0.75 -4.65 -7.47
CA THR A 32 -0.46 -3.24 -7.73
C THR A 32 -0.57 -2.47 -6.42
N ASP A 33 0.54 -2.36 -5.69
CA ASP A 33 0.54 -1.87 -4.31
C ASP A 33 1.62 -0.79 -4.05
N SER A 34 1.87 -0.45 -2.79
CA SER A 34 2.75 0.67 -2.42
C SER A 34 4.19 0.56 -2.94
N ARG A 35 4.61 -0.61 -3.44
CA ARG A 35 5.88 -0.75 -4.18
C ARG A 35 5.89 0.04 -5.49
N LEU A 36 4.73 0.25 -6.11
CA LEU A 36 4.56 0.96 -7.38
C LEU A 36 4.08 2.39 -7.16
N TRP A 37 3.14 2.63 -6.23
CA TRP A 37 2.51 3.94 -6.03
C TRP A 37 2.91 4.67 -4.74
N GLY A 38 3.77 4.08 -3.90
CA GLY A 38 4.23 4.68 -2.65
C GLY A 38 3.29 4.47 -1.46
N ALA A 39 3.57 5.11 -0.33
CA ALA A 39 2.72 5.07 0.85
C ALA A 39 1.45 5.94 0.66
N VAL A 40 0.35 5.58 1.33
CA VAL A 40 -0.93 6.32 1.29
C VAL A 40 -1.30 6.89 2.66
N PRO A 41 -2.12 7.96 2.70
CA PRO A 41 -2.67 8.47 3.95
C PRO A 41 -3.45 7.40 4.72
N ALA A 42 -3.22 7.30 6.03
CA ALA A 42 -3.98 6.41 6.90
C ALA A 42 -5.48 6.75 6.92
N THR A 43 -5.83 8.01 6.63
CA THR A 43 -7.23 8.47 6.50
C THR A 43 -7.97 7.89 5.30
N SER A 44 -7.26 7.29 4.35
CA SER A 44 -7.87 6.59 3.21
C SER A 44 -8.26 5.14 3.54
N ILE A 45 -7.90 4.63 4.72
CA ILE A 45 -8.28 3.29 5.16
C ILE A 45 -9.74 3.29 5.61
N VAL A 46 -10.58 2.49 4.95
CA VAL A 46 -12.00 2.36 5.28
C VAL A 46 -12.22 1.50 6.53
N GLY A 47 -11.41 0.46 6.73
CA GLY A 47 -11.51 -0.44 7.87
C GLY A 47 -10.60 -1.67 7.77
N VAL A 48 -10.74 -2.59 8.71
CA VAL A 48 -10.01 -3.86 8.77
C VAL A 48 -10.95 -5.00 8.39
N VAL A 49 -10.51 -5.89 7.51
CA VAL A 49 -11.22 -7.13 7.20
C VAL A 49 -11.01 -8.11 8.37
N LEU A 50 -12.08 -8.48 9.07
CA LEU A 50 -12.01 -9.37 10.24
C LEU A 50 -12.19 -10.84 9.89
N ASP A 51 -13.00 -11.13 8.87
CA ASP A 51 -13.25 -12.47 8.36
C ASP A 51 -13.52 -12.41 6.86
N GLY A 52 -13.21 -13.49 6.16
CA GLY A 52 -13.46 -13.66 4.74
C GLY A 52 -14.44 -14.78 4.54
N VAL A 53 -15.41 -14.61 3.64
CA VAL A 53 -16.23 -15.75 3.21
C VAL A 53 -15.35 -16.66 2.35
N PRO A 54 -15.13 -17.94 2.72
CA PRO A 54 -14.32 -18.84 1.91
C PRO A 54 -14.93 -18.98 0.52
N LEU A 55 -14.11 -18.88 -0.52
CA LEU A 55 -14.54 -19.22 -1.87
C LEU A 55 -14.89 -20.72 -1.89
N ARG A 56 -16.13 -21.04 -2.26
CA ARG A 56 -16.52 -22.43 -2.54
C ARG A 56 -15.99 -22.81 -3.93
N GLY A 57 -15.26 -23.92 -4.00
CA GLY A 57 -14.78 -24.51 -5.25
C GLY A 57 -15.89 -25.17 -6.06
#